data_AF-A0A7J5UQR0-F1
#
_entry.id   AF-A0A7J5UQR0-F1
#
_cell.length_a   1.000
_cell.length_b   1.000
_cell.length_c   1.000
_cell.angle_alpha   90.00
_cell.angle_beta   90.00
_cell.angle_gamma   90.00
#
_symmetry.space_group_name_H-M   'P 1'
#
loop_
_entity.id
_entity.type
_entity.pdbx_description
1 polymer ?
#
loop_
_entity_poly.entity_id
_entity_poly.type
_entity_poly.pdbx_seq_one_letter_code
_entity_poly.pdbx_strand_id
1 'polypeptide(L)'
;MAREDAVGRVAAVLGMVLMLVALPFFLSAGLLAPLWAVVVLDACWLALFALGLWWFRTHPFRVLVLPFVAGTLWLSALAAGESLLGWTA
;
A
#
# COMPACT_ATOMS: atom_id res chain seq x y z
N MET A 1 2.70 18.23 -24.64
CA MET A 1 2.09 18.90 -23.48
C MET A 1 0.74 18.29 -23.14
N ALA A 2 -0.44 18.78 -23.57
CA ALA A 2 -1.77 18.30 -23.10
C ALA A 2 -1.99 16.76 -22.86
N ARG A 3 -1.37 15.89 -23.68
CA ARG A 3 -1.45 14.42 -23.52
C ARG A 3 -0.55 13.86 -22.41
N GLU A 4 0.60 14.46 -22.15
CA GLU A 4 1.57 14.00 -21.14
C GLU A 4 1.01 14.22 -19.73
N ASP A 5 0.31 15.34 -19.53
CA ASP A 5 -0.42 15.68 -18.33
C ASP A 5 -1.59 14.71 -18.08
N ALA A 6 -2.29 14.29 -19.15
CA ALA A 6 -3.38 13.32 -19.06
C ALA A 6 -2.89 11.92 -18.66
N VAL A 7 -1.80 11.44 -19.26
CA VAL A 7 -1.21 10.12 -18.94
C VAL A 7 -0.74 10.07 -17.49
N GLY A 8 -0.02 11.11 -17.03
CA GLY A 8 0.40 11.19 -15.63
C GLY A 8 -0.80 11.13 -14.68
N ARG A 9 -1.86 11.88 -14.98
CA ARG A 9 -3.06 11.92 -14.14
C ARG A 9 -3.78 10.57 -14.09
N VAL A 10 -3.88 9.86 -15.22
CA VAL A 10 -4.43 8.50 -15.25
C VAL A 10 -3.58 7.55 -14.41
N ALA A 11 -2.25 7.62 -14.53
CA ALA A 11 -1.35 6.79 -13.72
C ALA A 11 -1.52 7.06 -12.21
N ALA A 12 -1.67 8.33 -11.81
CA ALA A 12 -1.90 8.69 -10.42
C ALA A 12 -3.26 8.20 -9.89
N VAL A 13 -4.33 8.34 -10.68
CA VAL A 13 -5.66 7.82 -10.31
C VAL A 13 -5.60 6.30 -10.17
N LEU A 14 -5.01 5.59 -11.13
CA LEU A 14 -4.84 4.15 -11.06
C LEU A 14 -4.05 3.72 -9.82
N GLY A 15 -2.94 4.40 -9.52
CA GLY A 15 -2.14 4.11 -8.33
C GLY A 15 -2.94 4.30 -7.03
N MET A 16 -3.72 5.38 -6.92
CA MET A 16 -4.58 5.60 -5.74
C MET A 16 -5.73 4.60 -5.63
N VAL A 17 -6.36 4.22 -6.76
CA VAL A 17 -7.40 3.18 -6.78
C VAL A 17 -6.81 1.84 -6.33
N LEU A 18 -5.64 1.47 -6.82
CA LEU A 18 -4.95 0.25 -6.40
C LEU A 18 -4.60 0.28 -4.90
N MET A 19 -4.21 1.44 -4.36
CA MET A 19 -4.00 1.60 -2.92
C MET A 19 -5.29 1.37 -2.12
N LEU A 20 -6.44 1.88 -2.59
CA LEU A 20 -7.74 1.62 -1.96
C LEU A 20 -8.14 0.15 -2.04
N VAL A 21 -7.89 -0.51 -3.17
CA VAL A 21 -8.11 -1.95 -3.35
C VAL A 21 -7.21 -2.78 -2.42
N ALA A 22 -6.04 -2.28 -2.05
CA ALA A 22 -5.15 -2.96 -1.11
C ALA A 22 -5.64 -2.90 0.35
N LEU A 23 -6.46 -1.92 0.74
CA LEU A 23 -6.89 -1.72 2.13
C LEU A 23 -7.55 -2.96 2.77
N PRO A 24 -8.49 -3.68 2.11
CA PRO A 24 -9.07 -4.89 2.69
C PRO A 24 -8.04 -5.99 3.02
N PHE A 25 -6.93 -6.07 2.29
CA PHE A 25 -5.85 -7.03 2.58
C PHE A 25 -5.11 -6.67 3.87
N PHE A 26 -4.86 -5.37 4.09
CA PHE A 26 -4.23 -4.89 5.32
C PHE A 26 -5.14 -5.12 6.53
N LEU A 27 -6.43 -4.82 6.41
CA LEU A 27 -7.42 -5.09 7.47
C LEU A 27 -7.59 -6.58 7.75
N SER A 28 -7.52 -7.45 6.73
CA SER A 28 -7.66 -8.90 6.92
C SER A 28 -6.43 -9.54 7.58
N ALA A 29 -5.29 -8.84 7.68
CA ALA A 29 -4.10 -9.34 8.36
C ALA A 29 -4.37 -9.69 9.83
N GLY A 30 -5.38 -9.06 10.46
CA GLY A 30 -5.80 -9.40 11.83
C GLY A 30 -6.39 -10.79 12.01
N LEU A 31 -6.69 -11.52 10.92
CA LEU A 31 -7.07 -12.93 10.98
C LEU A 31 -5.86 -13.85 11.24
N LEU A 32 -4.64 -13.39 10.96
CA LEU A 32 -3.41 -14.18 11.01
C LEU A 32 -2.39 -13.62 12.01
N ALA A 33 -2.46 -12.31 12.28
CA ALA A 33 -1.45 -11.57 13.02
C ALA A 33 -2.01 -10.96 14.32
N PRO A 34 -1.18 -10.81 15.36
CA PRO A 34 -1.56 -10.12 16.59
C PRO A 34 -1.91 -8.65 16.33
N LEU A 35 -2.81 -8.08 17.15
CA LEU A 35 -3.34 -6.72 16.96
C LEU A 35 -2.27 -5.64 16.79
N TRP A 36 -1.16 -5.70 17.52
CA TRP A 36 -0.09 -4.72 17.41
C TRP A 36 0.56 -4.72 16.02
N ALA A 37 0.70 -5.90 15.39
CA ALA A 37 1.27 -6.04 14.06
C ALA A 37 0.33 -5.48 13.00
N VAL A 38 -0.99 -5.70 13.15
CA VAL A 38 -2.02 -5.13 12.29
C VAL A 38 -1.96 -3.60 12.34
N VAL A 39 -1.91 -3.01 13.54
CA VAL A 39 -1.81 -1.55 13.72
C VAL A 39 -0.55 -0.99 13.05
N VAL A 40 0.59 -1.64 13.18
CA VAL A 40 1.84 -1.22 12.51
C VAL A 40 1.72 -1.32 10.99
N LEU A 41 1.12 -2.41 10.48
CA LEU A 41 0.97 -2.65 9.05
C LEU A 41 0.00 -1.63 8.42
N ASP A 42 -1.13 -1.36 9.08
CA ASP A 42 -2.09 -0.32 8.69
C ASP A 42 -1.48 1.08 8.74
N ALA A 43 -0.65 1.38 9.75
CA ALA A 43 0.07 2.65 9.83
C ALA A 43 1.04 2.83 8.65
N CYS A 44 1.75 1.77 8.26
CA CYS A 44 2.60 1.77 7.06
C CYS A 44 1.78 2.01 5.78
N TRP A 45 0.62 1.36 5.64
CA TRP A 45 -0.27 1.61 4.51
C TRP A 45 -0.77 3.07 4.48
N LEU A 46 -1.18 3.61 5.63
CA LEU A 46 -1.62 5.01 5.75
C LEU A 46 -0.51 5.99 5.36
N ALA A 47 0.73 5.72 5.76
CA ALA A 47 1.88 6.53 5.37
C ALA A 47 2.12 6.49 3.86
N LEU A 48 2.04 5.31 3.23
CA LEU A 48 2.13 5.17 1.78
C LEU A 48 0.96 5.86 1.07
N PHE A 49 -0.24 5.78 1.62
CA PHE A 49 -1.43 6.44 1.06
C PHE A 49 -1.29 7.96 1.11
N ALA A 50 -0.86 8.51 2.24
CA ALA A 50 -0.57 9.93 2.39
C ALA A 50 0.55 10.39 1.44
N LEU A 51 1.58 9.57 1.26
CA LEU A 51 2.64 9.81 0.28
C LEU A 51 2.09 9.84 -1.16
N GLY A 52 1.14 8.96 -1.47
CA GLY A 52 0.39 8.96 -2.73
C GLY A 52 -0.39 10.24 -2.96
N LEU A 53 -1.08 10.75 -1.94
CA LEU A 53 -1.78 12.04 -2.01
C LEU A 53 -0.82 13.20 -2.25
N TRP A 54 0.36 13.18 -1.63
CA TRP A 54 1.38 14.20 -1.82
C TRP A 54 2.02 14.14 -3.22
N TRP A 55 2.31 12.94 -3.71
CA TRP A 55 2.86 12.71 -5.06
C TRP A 55 1.83 12.89 -6.17
N PHE A 56 0.54 12.85 -5.86
CA PHE A 56 -0.53 13.01 -6.84
C PHE A 56 -0.40 14.29 -7.68
N ARG A 57 0.08 15.38 -7.06
CA ARG A 57 0.27 16.67 -7.74
C ARG A 57 1.72 16.94 -8.16
N THR A 58 2.69 16.39 -7.45
CA THR A 58 4.13 16.68 -7.67
C THR A 58 4.81 15.68 -8.60
N HIS A 59 4.45 14.39 -8.51
CA HIS A 59 5.09 13.30 -9.25
C HIS A 59 4.08 12.16 -9.56
N PRO A 60 3.12 12.39 -10.46
CA PRO A 60 1.97 11.51 -10.63
C PRO A 60 2.32 10.07 -11.06
N PHE A 61 3.42 9.88 -11.81
CA PHE A 61 3.91 8.55 -12.18
C PHE A 61 4.43 7.73 -11.00
N ARG A 62 4.96 8.37 -9.95
CA ARG A 62 5.49 7.67 -8.76
C ARG A 62 4.39 7.04 -7.94
N VAL A 63 3.16 7.57 -8.02
CA VAL A 63 1.99 7.04 -7.31
C VAL A 63 1.69 5.60 -7.75
N LEU A 64 1.98 5.23 -9.00
CA LEU A 64 1.75 3.89 -9.52
C LEU A 64 2.65 2.82 -8.87
N VAL A 65 3.79 3.23 -8.28
CA VAL A 65 4.72 2.32 -7.61
C VAL A 65 4.24 1.94 -6.19
N LEU A 66 3.53 2.85 -5.52
CA LEU A 66 3.05 2.66 -4.15
C LEU A 66 2.25 1.39 -3.89
N PRO A 67 1.27 0.98 -4.73
CA PRO A 67 0.54 -0.28 -4.50
C PRO A 67 1.45 -1.51 -4.53
N PHE A 68 2.51 -1.51 -5.35
CA PHE A 68 3.48 -2.62 -5.36
C PHE A 68 4.34 -2.63 -4.09
N VAL A 69 4.73 -1.45 -3.59
CA VAL A 69 5.43 -1.31 -2.30
C VAL A 69 4.53 -1.78 -1.16
N ALA A 70 3.25 -1.42 -1.16
CA ALA A 70 2.29 -1.90 -0.18
C ALA A 70 2.12 -3.43 -0.24
N GLY A 71 1.97 -4.00 -1.44
CA GLY A 71 1.84 -5.46 -1.61
C GLY A 71 3.08 -6.24 -1.15
N THR A 72 4.28 -5.74 -1.47
CA THR A 72 5.55 -6.35 -1.02
C THR A 72 5.75 -6.22 0.48
N LEU A 73 5.42 -5.08 1.07
CA LEU A 73 5.41 -4.88 2.52
C LEU A 73 4.46 -5.87 3.22
N TRP A 74 3.24 -6.02 2.69
CA TRP A 74 2.25 -6.92 3.26
C TRP A 74 2.69 -8.39 3.20
N LEU A 75 3.15 -8.85 2.03
CA LEU A 75 3.65 -10.23 1.84
C LEU A 75 4.85 -10.53 2.73
N SER A 76 5.81 -9.61 2.79
CA SER A 76 7.01 -9.78 3.62
C SER A 76 6.67 -9.78 5.11
N ALA A 77 5.73 -8.94 5.55
CA ALA A 77 5.27 -8.92 6.93
C ALA A 77 4.62 -10.25 7.35
N LEU A 78 3.75 -10.82 6.51
CA LEU A 78 3.13 -12.12 6.81
C LEU A 78 4.14 -13.26 6.80
N ALA A 79 5.01 -13.33 5.78
CA ALA A 79 6.04 -14.36 5.69
C ALA A 79 7.04 -14.28 6.86
N ALA A 80 7.44 -13.07 7.26
CA ALA A 80 8.29 -12.85 8.43
C ALA A 80 7.55 -13.17 9.73
N GLY A 81 6.27 -12.83 9.83
CA GLY A 81 5.42 -13.15 10.96
C GLY A 81 5.33 -14.66 11.19
N GLU A 82 5.05 -15.42 10.14
CA GLU A 82 4.99 -16.89 10.19
C GLU A 82 6.35 -17.50 10.55
N SER A 83 7.43 -17.07 9.87
CA SER A 83 8.75 -17.71 10.02
C SER A 83 9.54 -17.29 11.26
N LEU A 84 9.42 -16.05 11.72
CA LEU A 84 10.23 -15.49 12.82
C LEU A 84 9.46 -15.35 14.12
N LEU A 85 8.15 -15.11 14.04
CA LEU A 85 7.30 -14.77 15.19
C LEU A 85 6.24 -15.83 15.47
N GLY A 86 6.14 -16.87 14.63
CA GLY A 86 5.18 -17.96 14.77
C GLY A 86 3.73 -17.52 14.61
N TRP A 87 3.46 -16.50 13.81
CA TRP A 87 2.08 -16.07 13.51
C TRP A 87 1.37 -17.16 12.73
N THR A 88 0.27 -17.65 13.30
CA THR A 88 -0.63 -18.60 12.65
C THR A 88 -2.05 -18.07 12.78
N ALA A 89 -2.93 -18.49 11.87
CA ALA A 89 -4.37 -18.35 12.05
C ALA A 89 -4.83 -19.03 13.35
#